data_AF-A0A7J9JNG9-F1
#
_entry.id   AF-A0A7J9JNG9-F1
#
_cell.length_a   1.000
_cell.length_b   1.000
_cell.length_c   1.000
_cell.angle_alpha   90.00
_cell.angle_beta   90.00
_cell.angle_gamma   90.00
#
_symmetry.space_group_name_H-M   'P 1'
#
loop_
_entity.id
_entity.type
_entity.pdbx_description
1 polymer ?
#
loop_
_entity_poly.entity_id
_entity_poly.type
_entity_poly.pdbx_seq_one_letter_code
_entity_poly.pdbx_strand_id
1 'polypeptide(L)'
;IAECLKKTPVHPRIAAAIKAAHAFGCDLRILSDANQFFIEKILEYHDLLGCFSKIYTNPTFVDEEGRLRIFPYHDSTLSPHGCSLCPSNLCKGQVLNNIQVSAPESERQNFIYLGDGSGDYCPTLKLGDKDYVMPRKNYPLWNCIFSDRAFVKAEVREWSNGEELEGILLHLINRISSERSIL
;
A
#
# COMPACT_ATOMS: atom_id res chain seq x y z
N ILE A 1 9.34 -19.31 13.61
CA ILE A 1 9.09 -18.22 12.64
C ILE A 1 8.31 -17.06 13.29
N ALA A 2 7.10 -17.30 13.83
CA ALA A 2 6.29 -16.25 14.46
C ALA A 2 7.02 -15.42 15.53
N GLU A 3 7.71 -16.06 16.48
CA GLU A 3 8.46 -15.35 17.53
C GLU A 3 9.58 -14.45 16.98
N CYS A 4 10.16 -14.78 15.83
CA CYS A 4 11.16 -13.92 15.19
C CYS A 4 10.50 -12.68 14.57
N LEU A 5 9.31 -12.83 14.00
CA LEU A 5 8.58 -11.74 13.33
C LEU A 5 8.10 -10.67 14.31
N LYS A 6 7.81 -11.04 15.56
CA LYS A 6 7.54 -10.08 16.65
C LYS A 6 8.68 -9.09 16.87
N LYS A 7 9.92 -9.47 16.53
CA LYS A 7 11.10 -8.60 16.67
C LYS A 7 11.31 -7.69 15.46
N THR A 8 10.51 -7.82 14.40
CA THR A 8 10.61 -6.95 13.23
C THR A 8 10.25 -5.52 13.65
N PRO A 9 11.17 -4.55 13.52
CA PRO A 9 10.92 -3.20 13.96
C PRO A 9 9.91 -2.50 13.05
N VAL A 10 8.96 -1.78 13.65
CA VAL A 10 8.16 -0.76 12.98
C VAL A 10 8.57 0.59 13.55
N HIS A 11 8.91 1.54 12.68
CA HIS A 11 9.33 2.87 13.13
C HIS A 11 8.18 3.54 13.90
N PRO A 12 8.39 4.08 15.11
CA PRO A 12 7.31 4.61 15.95
C PRO A 12 6.44 5.67 15.25
N ARG A 13 7.07 6.55 14.46
CA ARG A 13 6.36 7.57 13.66
C ARG A 13 5.49 6.99 12.55
N ILE A 14 5.88 5.84 11.97
CA ILE A 14 5.04 5.14 10.98
C ILE A 14 3.84 4.51 11.68
N ALA A 15 4.04 3.89 12.84
CA ALA A 15 2.93 3.36 13.64
C ALA A 15 1.95 4.46 14.07
N ALA A 16 2.47 5.62 14.48
CA ALA A 16 1.66 6.81 14.80
C ALA A 16 0.86 7.30 13.58
N ALA A 17 1.50 7.40 12.41
CA ALA A 17 0.85 7.81 11.18
C ALA A 17 -0.31 6.87 10.77
N ILE A 18 -0.10 5.54 10.86
CA ILE A 18 -1.15 4.54 10.59
C ILE A 18 -2.33 4.71 11.55
N LYS A 19 -2.07 4.79 12.85
CA LYS A 19 -3.11 4.93 13.88
C LYS A 19 -3.89 6.24 13.71
N ALA A 20 -3.19 7.34 13.41
CA ALA A 20 -3.81 8.63 13.17
C ALA A 20 -4.67 8.61 11.91
N ALA A 21 -4.17 8.11 10.77
CA ALA A 21 -4.95 8.00 9.54
C ALA A 21 -6.22 7.16 9.72
N HIS A 22 -6.12 6.04 10.45
CA HIS A 22 -7.28 5.23 10.83
C HIS A 22 -8.27 6.00 11.72
N ALA A 23 -7.78 6.75 12.72
CA ALA A 23 -8.62 7.58 13.59
C ALA A 23 -9.31 8.73 12.85
N PHE A 24 -8.72 9.23 11.75
CA PHE A 24 -9.35 10.18 10.84
C PHE A 24 -10.42 9.55 9.93
N GLY A 25 -10.68 8.24 10.04
CA GLY A 25 -11.69 7.54 9.25
C GLY A 25 -11.24 7.15 7.85
N CYS A 26 -9.93 7.15 7.57
CA CYS A 26 -9.41 6.65 6.30
C CYS A 26 -9.56 5.13 6.20
N ASP A 27 -9.96 4.64 5.03
CA ASP A 27 -9.91 3.22 4.70
C ASP A 27 -8.47 2.82 4.34
N LEU A 28 -7.77 2.18 5.29
CA LEU A 28 -6.38 1.76 5.08
C LEU A 28 -6.32 0.34 4.53
N ARG A 29 -5.55 0.15 3.46
CA ARG A 29 -5.33 -1.16 2.81
C ARG A 29 -3.85 -1.39 2.53
N ILE A 30 -3.42 -2.65 2.57
CA ILE A 30 -2.03 -3.04 2.25
C ILE A 30 -1.98 -3.76 0.92
N LEU A 31 -1.07 -3.34 0.04
CA LEU A 31 -0.72 -4.04 -1.20
C LEU A 31 0.77 -4.42 -1.13
N SER A 32 1.08 -5.68 -0.89
CA SER A 32 2.44 -6.15 -0.60
C SER A 32 2.76 -7.45 -1.30
N ASP A 33 3.97 -7.54 -1.87
CA ASP A 33 4.48 -8.76 -2.48
C ASP A 33 5.16 -9.71 -1.47
N ALA A 34 4.96 -9.46 -0.18
CA ALA A 34 5.37 -10.38 0.88
C ALA A 34 4.37 -11.54 1.00
N ASN A 35 4.08 -12.01 2.20
CA ASN A 35 3.08 -13.07 2.42
C ASN A 35 2.18 -12.75 3.61
N GLN A 36 0.96 -13.30 3.60
CA GLN A 36 -0.08 -13.04 4.60
C GLN A 36 0.43 -13.28 6.03
N PHE A 37 1.01 -14.46 6.29
CA PHE A 37 1.52 -14.82 7.61
C PHE A 37 2.52 -13.80 8.18
N PHE A 38 3.44 -13.29 7.37
CA PHE A 38 4.44 -12.32 7.84
C PHE A 38 3.80 -10.98 8.18
N ILE A 39 2.96 -10.48 7.28
CA ILE A 39 2.31 -9.17 7.44
C ILE A 39 1.42 -9.20 8.69
N GLU A 40 0.54 -10.19 8.81
CA GLU A 40 -0.37 -10.29 9.96
C GLU A 40 0.39 -10.39 11.28
N LYS A 41 1.41 -11.25 11.38
CA LYS A 41 2.16 -11.43 12.64
C LYS A 41 2.92 -10.18 13.07
N ILE A 42 3.46 -9.41 12.12
CA ILE A 42 4.11 -8.13 12.42
C ILE A 42 3.07 -7.10 12.87
N LEU A 43 1.96 -6.96 12.15
CA LEU A 43 0.92 -5.97 12.48
C LEU A 43 0.19 -6.29 13.78
N GLU A 44 -0.08 -7.56 14.08
CA GLU A 44 -0.65 -8.01 15.36
C GLU A 44 0.24 -7.60 16.53
N TYR A 45 1.55 -7.85 16.42
CA TYR A 45 2.49 -7.54 17.50
C TYR A 45 2.59 -6.04 17.81
N HIS A 46 2.41 -5.18 16.80
CA HIS A 46 2.49 -3.73 16.95
C HIS A 46 1.11 -3.05 17.18
N ASP A 47 0.04 -3.84 17.39
CA ASP A 47 -1.35 -3.35 17.53
C ASP A 47 -1.79 -2.48 16.34
N LEU A 48 -1.43 -2.90 15.12
CA LEU A 48 -1.73 -2.20 13.87
C LEU A 48 -2.67 -2.99 12.96
N LEU A 49 -2.86 -4.30 13.18
CA LEU A 49 -3.67 -5.13 12.27
C LEU A 49 -5.10 -4.59 12.14
N GLY A 50 -5.71 -4.17 13.26
CA GLY A 50 -7.06 -3.61 13.29
C GLY A 50 -7.21 -2.26 12.57
N CYS A 51 -6.12 -1.60 12.16
CA CYS A 51 -6.19 -0.35 11.40
C CYS A 51 -6.45 -0.58 9.91
N PHE A 52 -6.27 -1.80 9.39
CA PHE A 52 -6.38 -2.09 7.96
C PHE A 52 -7.64 -2.90 7.66
N SER A 53 -8.44 -2.44 6.69
CA SER A 53 -9.65 -3.16 6.26
C SER A 53 -9.35 -4.35 5.36
N LYS A 54 -8.22 -4.30 4.62
CA LYS A 54 -7.83 -5.34 3.67
C LYS A 54 -6.32 -5.43 3.47
N ILE A 55 -5.82 -6.66 3.34
CA ILE A 55 -4.45 -6.98 2.95
C ILE A 55 -4.52 -7.76 1.63
N TYR A 56 -3.87 -7.24 0.59
CA TYR A 56 -3.68 -7.89 -0.70
C TYR A 56 -2.23 -8.32 -0.82
N THR A 57 -2.00 -9.63 -0.71
CA THR A 57 -0.67 -10.24 -0.65
C THR A 57 -0.75 -11.71 -1.05
N ASN A 58 0.40 -12.37 -1.15
CA ASN A 58 0.48 -13.80 -1.41
C ASN A 58 -0.14 -14.59 -0.22
N PRO A 59 -1.27 -15.30 -0.39
CA PRO A 59 -1.96 -15.97 0.71
C PRO A 59 -1.13 -17.12 1.26
N THR A 60 -1.38 -17.45 2.53
CA THR A 60 -0.64 -18.49 3.24
C THR A 60 -1.53 -19.38 4.08
N PHE A 61 -1.13 -20.63 4.27
CA PHE A 61 -1.67 -21.50 5.32
C PHE A 61 -0.56 -22.40 5.89
N VAL A 62 -0.79 -22.98 7.07
CA VAL A 62 0.10 -23.99 7.66
C VAL A 62 -0.51 -25.37 7.37
N ASP A 63 0.23 -26.23 6.69
CA ASP A 63 -0.25 -27.58 6.37
C ASP A 63 -0.21 -28.54 7.57
N GLU A 64 -0.70 -29.75 7.37
CA GLU A 64 -0.79 -30.79 8.42
C GLU A 64 0.59 -31.18 8.97
N GLU A 65 1.66 -30.99 8.19
CA GLU A 65 3.04 -31.21 8.62
C GLU A 65 3.70 -29.98 9.26
N GLY A 66 2.94 -28.91 9.52
CA GLY A 66 3.42 -27.70 10.16
C GLY A 66 4.26 -26.79 9.25
N ARG A 67 4.17 -26.96 7.93
CA ARG A 67 4.91 -26.15 6.95
C ARG A 67 4.09 -24.95 6.52
N LEU A 68 4.73 -23.78 6.48
CA LEU A 68 4.13 -22.57 5.93
C LEU A 68 4.09 -22.68 4.39
N ARG A 69 2.88 -22.75 3.85
CA ARG A 69 2.60 -22.71 2.41
C ARG A 69 2.29 -21.29 1.98
N ILE A 70 2.84 -20.88 0.85
CA ILE A 70 2.67 -19.55 0.25
C ILE A 70 2.24 -19.76 -1.19
N PHE A 71 1.19 -19.05 -1.62
CA PHE A 71 0.65 -19.13 -2.98
C PHE A 71 0.70 -17.75 -3.63
N PRO A 72 0.81 -17.68 -4.96
CA PRO A 72 0.74 -16.39 -5.65
C PRO A 72 -0.66 -15.77 -5.46
N TYR A 73 -0.74 -14.45 -5.35
CA TYR A 73 -2.02 -13.72 -5.28
C TYR A 73 -2.82 -13.88 -6.59
N HIS A 74 -2.16 -13.74 -7.73
CA HIS A 74 -2.70 -14.11 -9.01
C HIS A 74 -2.57 -15.61 -9.20
N ASP A 75 -3.69 -16.27 -9.51
CA ASP A 75 -3.71 -17.71 -9.72
C ASP A 75 -2.76 -18.11 -10.86
N SER A 76 -1.74 -18.91 -10.52
CA SER A 76 -0.73 -19.39 -11.46
C SER A 76 -1.28 -20.35 -12.52
N THR A 77 -2.50 -20.86 -12.34
CA THR A 77 -3.17 -21.73 -13.33
C THR A 77 -3.88 -20.93 -14.42
N LEU A 78 -4.08 -19.62 -14.21
CA LEU A 78 -4.71 -18.73 -15.19
C LEU A 78 -3.67 -18.09 -16.10
N SER A 79 -4.15 -17.47 -17.18
CA SER A 79 -3.29 -16.66 -18.04
C SER A 79 -2.66 -15.52 -17.24
N PRO A 80 -1.39 -15.16 -17.51
CA PRO A 80 -0.73 -14.03 -16.86
C PRO A 80 -1.57 -12.76 -16.98
N HIS A 81 -1.52 -11.90 -15.97
CA HIS A 81 -2.27 -10.64 -15.92
C HIS A 81 -1.92 -9.61 -17.02
N GLY A 82 -0.93 -9.90 -17.86
CA GLY A 82 -0.57 -9.09 -19.02
C GLY A 82 0.19 -7.79 -18.70
N CYS A 83 0.55 -7.54 -17.44
CA CYS A 83 1.36 -6.39 -17.06
C CYS A 83 2.86 -6.72 -17.22
N SER A 84 3.58 -5.89 -17.99
CA SER A 84 5.03 -6.01 -18.19
C SER A 84 5.87 -5.42 -17.05
N LEU A 85 5.25 -4.73 -16.09
CA LEU A 85 5.93 -4.05 -14.98
C LEU A 85 5.95 -4.85 -13.67
N CYS A 86 5.17 -5.93 -13.57
CA CYS A 86 4.95 -6.65 -12.32
C CYS A 86 5.34 -8.13 -12.46
N PRO A 87 5.78 -8.77 -11.37
CA PRO A 87 5.97 -10.21 -11.36
C PRO A 87 4.66 -10.95 -11.57
N SER A 88 4.72 -12.22 -11.96
CA SER A 88 3.54 -13.02 -12.28
C SER A 88 2.62 -13.25 -11.08
N ASN A 89 3.15 -13.26 -9.87
CA ASN A 89 2.41 -13.61 -8.66
C ASN A 89 1.55 -12.46 -8.12
N LEU A 90 1.95 -11.19 -8.25
CA LEU A 90 1.17 -10.04 -7.77
C LEU A 90 1.40 -8.78 -8.61
N CYS A 91 0.33 -8.26 -9.22
CA CYS A 91 0.29 -6.98 -9.90
C CYS A 91 -0.47 -5.96 -9.05
N LYS A 92 0.27 -5.16 -8.27
CA LYS A 92 -0.31 -4.12 -7.40
C LYS A 92 -1.14 -3.10 -8.17
N GLY A 93 -0.77 -2.80 -9.42
CA GLY A 93 -1.54 -1.89 -10.27
C GLY A 93 -2.91 -2.43 -10.67
N GLN A 94 -3.02 -3.73 -10.96
CA GLN A 94 -4.32 -4.35 -11.22
C GLN A 94 -5.17 -4.40 -9.94
N VAL A 95 -4.56 -4.69 -8.79
CA VAL A 95 -5.25 -4.67 -7.49
C VAL A 95 -5.80 -3.27 -7.20
N LEU A 96 -4.99 -2.21 -7.35
CA LEU A 96 -5.43 -0.83 -7.14
C LEU A 96 -6.58 -0.45 -8.09
N ASN A 97 -6.48 -0.82 -9.37
CA ASN A 97 -7.54 -0.57 -10.34
C ASN A 97 -8.87 -1.26 -9.94
N ASN A 98 -8.80 -2.51 -9.46
CA ASN A 98 -9.98 -3.21 -8.97
C ASN A 98 -10.60 -2.53 -7.74
N ILE A 99 -9.76 -1.99 -6.84
CA ILE A 99 -10.23 -1.20 -5.69
C ILE A 99 -11.00 0.04 -6.18
N GLN A 100 -10.40 0.79 -7.12
CA GLN A 100 -11.01 2.00 -7.69
C GLN A 100 -12.36 1.71 -8.37
N VAL A 101 -12.46 0.62 -9.14
CA VAL A 101 -13.70 0.23 -9.85
C VAL A 101 -14.78 -0.28 -8.88
N SER A 102 -14.40 -0.85 -7.74
CA SER A 102 -15.35 -1.32 -6.73
C SER A 102 -15.96 -0.21 -5.87
N ALA A 103 -15.43 1.02 -5.95
CA ALA A 103 -15.96 2.17 -5.21
C ALA A 103 -17.25 2.70 -5.88
N PRO A 104 -18.29 3.09 -5.12
CA PRO A 104 -19.49 3.68 -5.69
C PRO A 104 -19.18 4.95 -6.49
N GLU A 105 -19.71 5.07 -7.71
CA GLU A 105 -19.51 6.27 -8.56
C GLU A 105 -19.95 7.58 -7.88
N SER A 106 -20.90 7.49 -6.94
CA SER A 106 -21.43 8.62 -6.18
C SER A 106 -20.48 9.16 -5.11
N GLU A 107 -19.41 8.44 -4.76
CA GLU A 107 -18.43 8.86 -3.77
C GLU A 107 -17.06 9.01 -4.40
N ARG A 108 -16.69 10.25 -4.73
CA ARG A 108 -15.36 10.54 -5.23
C ARG A 108 -14.30 10.24 -4.14
N GLN A 109 -13.59 9.13 -4.28
CA GLN A 109 -12.50 8.75 -3.38
C GLN A 109 -11.16 9.34 -3.86
N ASN A 110 -10.43 10.00 -2.95
CA ASN A 110 -9.03 10.40 -3.18
C ASN A 110 -8.14 9.27 -2.66
N PHE A 111 -7.17 8.84 -3.46
CA PHE A 111 -6.20 7.83 -3.08
C PHE A 111 -4.88 8.47 -2.67
N ILE A 112 -4.28 7.98 -1.57
CA ILE A 112 -2.90 8.28 -1.18
C ILE A 112 -2.14 6.96 -1.19
N TYR A 113 -1.22 6.78 -2.14
CA TYR A 113 -0.40 5.58 -2.26
C TYR A 113 0.99 5.80 -1.67
N LEU A 114 1.40 5.00 -0.68
CA LEU A 114 2.72 5.07 -0.05
C LEU A 114 3.55 3.85 -0.49
N GLY A 115 4.81 4.06 -0.86
CA GLY A 115 5.69 2.95 -1.27
C GLY A 115 7.15 3.36 -1.45
N ASP A 116 8.00 2.37 -1.67
CA ASP A 116 9.44 2.55 -1.87
C ASP A 116 10.02 1.59 -2.93
N GLY A 117 9.41 0.42 -3.14
CA GLY A 117 9.88 -0.60 -4.06
C GLY A 117 9.52 -0.35 -5.53
N SER A 118 10.26 -0.97 -6.45
CA SER A 118 9.98 -0.85 -7.89
C SER A 118 8.59 -1.39 -8.28
N GLY A 119 8.11 -2.41 -7.55
CA GLY A 119 6.76 -2.96 -7.73
C GLY A 119 5.61 -1.97 -7.44
N ASP A 120 5.91 -0.83 -6.83
CA ASP A 120 4.95 0.24 -6.56
C ASP A 120 4.84 1.24 -7.71
N TYR A 121 5.67 1.14 -8.76
CA TYR A 121 5.58 2.03 -9.91
C TYR A 121 4.32 1.75 -10.74
N CYS A 122 3.98 0.47 -10.96
CA CYS A 122 2.77 0.08 -11.70
C CYS A 122 1.47 0.69 -11.12
N PRO A 123 1.16 0.58 -9.80
CA PRO A 123 -0.01 1.24 -9.23
C PRO A 123 0.06 2.77 -9.28
N THR A 124 1.26 3.36 -9.18
CA THR A 124 1.43 4.81 -9.32
C THR A 124 0.90 5.35 -10.66
N LEU A 125 1.04 4.57 -11.75
CA LEU A 125 0.51 4.92 -13.07
C LEU A 125 -1.02 4.82 -13.19
N LYS A 126 -1.71 4.26 -12.18
CA LYS A 126 -3.18 4.13 -12.15
C LYS A 126 -3.87 5.24 -11.35
N LEU A 127 -3.09 6.04 -10.64
CA LEU A 127 -3.59 7.18 -9.87
C LEU A 127 -3.91 8.36 -10.80
N GLY A 128 -4.97 9.10 -10.49
CA GLY A 128 -5.42 10.28 -11.24
C GLY A 128 -4.90 11.60 -10.71
N ASP A 129 -5.29 12.71 -11.34
CA ASP A 129 -4.82 14.08 -11.00
C ASP A 129 -5.26 14.57 -9.61
N LYS A 130 -6.20 13.87 -8.98
CA LYS A 130 -6.72 14.17 -7.64
C LYS A 130 -6.15 13.26 -6.54
N ASP A 131 -5.29 12.34 -6.94
CA ASP A 131 -4.66 11.36 -6.06
C ASP A 131 -3.22 11.78 -5.75
N TYR A 132 -2.63 11.09 -4.78
CA TYR A 132 -1.29 11.35 -4.28
C TYR A 132 -0.47 10.06 -4.28
N VAL A 133 0.80 10.20 -4.60
CA VAL A 133 1.81 9.16 -4.36
C VAL A 133 2.91 9.72 -3.46
N MET A 134 3.29 8.93 -2.47
CA MET A 134 4.30 9.27 -1.47
C MET A 134 5.49 8.30 -1.57
N PRO A 135 6.43 8.54 -2.51
CA PRO A 135 7.58 7.66 -2.68
C PRO A 135 8.68 7.95 -1.66
N ARG A 136 9.31 6.90 -1.12
CA ARG A 136 10.51 7.07 -0.30
C ARG A 136 11.67 7.60 -1.13
N LYS A 137 12.26 8.72 -0.71
CA LYS A 137 13.34 9.40 -1.44
C LYS A 137 14.55 8.49 -1.61
N ASN A 138 15.14 8.50 -2.81
CA ASN A 138 16.30 7.68 -3.21
C ASN A 138 16.07 6.16 -3.24
N TYR A 139 14.82 5.70 -3.16
CA TYR A 139 14.47 4.28 -3.32
C TYR A 139 13.94 3.99 -4.74
N PRO A 140 13.83 2.71 -5.16
CA PRO A 140 13.46 2.35 -6.52
C PRO A 140 12.18 3.02 -7.05
N LEU A 141 11.11 3.14 -6.26
CA LEU A 141 9.89 3.83 -6.69
C LEU A 141 10.17 5.29 -7.05
N TRP A 142 10.92 5.99 -6.19
CA TRP A 142 11.31 7.38 -6.42
C TRP A 142 12.13 7.50 -7.71
N ASN A 143 13.13 6.63 -7.90
CA ASN A 143 13.93 6.63 -9.13
C ASN A 143 13.05 6.43 -10.38
N CYS A 144 12.09 5.50 -10.36
CA CYS A 144 11.17 5.28 -11.49
C CYS A 144 10.30 6.50 -11.78
N ILE A 145 9.70 7.12 -10.74
CA ILE A 145 8.85 8.31 -10.89
C ILE A 145 9.62 9.49 -11.49
N PHE A 146 10.83 9.74 -11.00
CA PHE A 146 11.63 10.89 -11.45
C PHE A 146 12.38 10.64 -12.77
N SER A 147 12.54 9.37 -13.18
CA SER A 147 13.04 9.03 -14.51
C SER A 147 11.99 9.28 -15.60
N ASP A 148 10.70 9.14 -15.27
CA ASP A 148 9.61 9.29 -16.23
C ASP A 148 8.35 9.90 -15.61
N ARG A 149 8.48 11.18 -15.22
CA ARG A 149 7.45 11.92 -14.48
C ARG A 149 6.19 12.17 -15.29
N ALA A 150 6.29 12.20 -16.61
CA ALA A 150 5.21 12.57 -17.52
C ALA A 150 4.01 11.61 -17.47
N PHE A 151 4.23 10.33 -17.13
CA PHE A 151 3.15 9.35 -17.00
C PHE A 151 2.49 9.32 -15.62
N VAL A 152 3.07 10.00 -14.63
CA VAL A 152 2.53 10.03 -13.26
C VAL A 152 1.63 11.25 -13.09
N LYS A 153 0.32 11.02 -13.20
CA LYS A 153 -0.73 12.04 -13.04
C LYS A 153 -0.89 12.53 -11.60
N ALA A 154 -0.71 11.63 -10.64
CA ALA A 154 -0.83 11.95 -9.23
C ALA A 154 0.21 12.98 -8.74
N GLU A 155 -0.20 13.72 -7.71
CA GLU A 155 0.67 14.63 -6.99
C GLU A 155 1.72 13.82 -6.21
N VAL A 156 3.01 14.11 -6.43
CA VAL A 156 4.12 13.39 -5.77
C VAL A 156 4.53 14.13 -4.51
N ARG A 157 4.56 13.41 -3.37
CA ARG A 157 5.01 13.92 -2.06
C ARG A 157 6.03 12.97 -1.44
N GLU A 158 7.29 13.15 -1.83
CA GLU A 158 8.40 12.31 -1.37
C GLU A 158 8.71 12.48 0.12
N TRP A 159 9.20 11.42 0.77
CA TRP A 159 9.58 11.41 2.18
C TRP A 159 10.90 10.66 2.40
N SER A 160 11.68 11.06 3.40
CA SER A 160 13.01 10.50 3.68
C SER A 160 13.04 9.67 4.97
N ASN A 161 12.18 10.01 5.94
CA ASN A 161 12.13 9.39 7.26
C ASN A 161 10.68 9.33 7.79
N GLY A 162 10.49 8.70 8.95
CA GLY A 162 9.16 8.50 9.54
C GLY A 162 8.45 9.79 9.96
N GLU A 163 9.17 10.84 10.35
CA GLU A 163 8.58 12.13 10.74
C GLU A 163 8.03 12.88 9.52
N GLU A 164 8.79 12.90 8.43
CA GLU A 164 8.33 13.45 7.15
C GLU A 164 7.11 12.68 6.62
N LEU A 165 7.14 11.34 6.67
CA LEU A 165 6.01 10.50 6.25
C LEU A 165 4.76 10.84 7.06
N GLU A 166 4.86 10.89 8.39
CA GLU A 166 3.75 11.21 9.28
C GLU A 166 3.20 12.61 8.97
N GLY A 167 4.06 13.63 8.93
CA GLY A 167 3.64 15.02 8.68
C GLY A 167 2.97 15.22 7.33
N ILE A 168 3.54 14.66 6.26
CA ILE A 168 2.97 14.74 4.91
C ILE A 168 1.63 14.02 4.84
N LEU A 169 1.54 12.79 5.35
CA LEU A 169 0.31 12.00 5.29
C LEU A 169 -0.84 12.72 6.00
N LEU A 170 -0.60 13.22 7.22
CA LEU A 170 -1.61 13.94 7.98
C LEU A 170 -2.00 15.26 7.32
N HIS A 171 -1.06 15.97 6.70
CA HIS A 171 -1.37 17.18 5.94
C HIS A 171 -2.31 16.87 4.77
N LEU A 172 -2.03 15.82 3.99
CA LEU A 172 -2.86 15.41 2.86
C LEU A 172 -4.26 14.98 3.29
N ILE A 173 -4.36 14.18 4.36
CA ILE A 173 -5.65 13.76 4.93
C ILE A 173 -6.48 14.98 5.34
N ASN A 174 -5.89 15.93 6.07
CA ASN A 174 -6.59 17.15 6.47
C ASN A 174 -7.03 18.00 5.28
N ARG A 175 -6.19 18.13 4.24
CA ARG A 175 -6.53 18.83 2.99
C ARG A 175 -7.74 18.21 2.32
N ILE A 176 -7.72 16.89 2.10
CA ILE A 176 -8.81 16.15 1.47
C ILE A 176 -10.11 16.28 2.27
N SER A 177 -10.05 16.13 3.59
CA SER A 177 -11.23 16.24 4.47
C SER A 177 -11.82 17.65 4.47
N SER A 178 -10.98 18.68 4.40
CA SER A 178 -11.42 20.07 4.30
C SER A 178 -12.12 20.35 2.96
N GLU A 179 -11.55 19.87 1.85
CA GLU A 179 -12.13 20.02 0.51
C GLU A 179 -13.50 19.32 0.39
N ARG A 180 -13.68 18.17 1.04
CA ARG A 180 -14.96 17.46 1.10
C ARG A 180 -16.02 18.15 1.94
N SER A 181 -15.62 18.91 2.97
CA SER A 181 -16.55 19.60 3.86
C SER A 181 -17.13 20.90 3.25
N ILE A 182 -16.56 21.35 2.13
CA ILE A 182 -16.96 22.56 1.39
C ILE A 182 -17.95 22.23 0.25
N LEU A 183 -18.10 20.95 -0.09
CA LEU A 183 -19.02 20.44 -1.13
C LEU A 183 -20.34 19.96 -0.51
#